data_AF-M7BPV6-F1
#
_entry.id   AF-M7BPV6-F1
#
_cell.length_a   1.000
_cell.length_b   1.000
_cell.length_c   1.000
_cell.angle_alpha   90.00
_cell.angle_beta   90.00
_cell.angle_gamma   90.00
#
_symmetry.space_group_name_H-M   'P 1'
#
loop_
_entity.id
_entity.type
_entity.pdbx_description
1 polymer ?
#
loop_
_entity_poly.entity_id
_entity_poly.type
_entity_poly.pdbx_seq_one_letter_code
_entity_poly.pdbx_strand_id
1 'polypeptide(L)'
;MGQQFPEQCQSEKMHFKFPEQFLKLRQKENAKVEIQEILQQTFYVFTKNLTLAAWDGRALERFQNRLNQQIEHLEACLTEKMEKKQPYSRKEEIIRLKLKKYFQKIDNFLKDKQYSLCSWEIIRLEMRRCLQFIDKVIRRLRN
;
A
#
# COMPACT_ATOMS: atom_id res chain seq x y z
N MET A 1 -11.13 10.69 -0.57
CA MET A 1 -12.05 9.54 -0.71
C MET A 1 -13.03 9.56 0.44
N GLY A 2 -12.60 9.24 1.67
CA GLY A 2 -13.38 9.49 2.89
C GLY A 2 -13.17 10.91 3.44
N GLN A 3 -14.18 11.39 4.17
CA GLN A 3 -14.15 12.66 4.89
C GLN A 3 -13.48 12.49 6.27
N GLN A 4 -14.04 13.10 7.31
CA GLN A 4 -13.64 12.91 8.70
C GLN A 4 -13.87 11.46 9.15
N PHE A 5 -13.01 10.96 10.04
CA PHE A 5 -13.16 9.61 10.58
C PHE A 5 -14.43 9.54 11.45
N PRO A 6 -15.37 8.61 11.18
CA PRO A 6 -16.65 8.57 11.89
C PRO A 6 -16.49 8.26 13.37
N GLU A 7 -17.23 8.96 14.23
CA GLU A 7 -17.17 8.78 15.69
C GLU A 7 -17.54 7.36 16.11
N GLN A 8 -18.55 6.78 15.45
CA GLN A 8 -18.98 5.39 15.66
C GLN A 8 -17.87 4.35 15.42
N CYS A 9 -16.80 4.71 14.70
CA CYS A 9 -15.67 3.83 14.41
C CYS A 9 -14.51 3.97 15.40
N GLN A 10 -14.55 4.91 16.34
CA GLN A 10 -13.45 5.18 17.27
C GLN A 10 -13.20 4.04 18.27
N SER A 11 -14.24 3.29 18.62
CA SER A 11 -14.13 2.13 19.52
C SER A 11 -13.43 0.93 18.86
N GLU A 12 -13.35 0.92 17.53
CA GLU A 12 -12.75 -0.17 16.79
C GLU A 12 -11.22 -0.09 16.84
N LYS A 13 -10.65 -0.93 17.71
CA LYS A 13 -9.20 -0.98 17.92
C LYS A 13 -8.50 -1.53 16.68
N MET A 14 -7.40 -0.88 16.34
CA MET A 14 -6.54 -1.27 15.24
C MET A 14 -5.08 -1.27 15.69
N HIS A 15 -4.37 -2.35 15.40
CA HIS A 15 -2.93 -2.48 15.69
C HIS A 15 -2.15 -2.96 14.46
N PHE A 16 -2.28 -2.26 13.33
CA PHE A 16 -1.30 -2.45 12.26
C PHE A 16 -0.04 -1.68 12.61
N LYS A 17 1.06 -2.42 12.70
CA LYS A 17 2.39 -1.84 12.85
C LYS A 17 3.03 -1.90 11.48
N PHE A 18 2.83 -0.84 10.68
CA PHE A 18 3.50 -0.70 9.40
C PHE A 18 5.01 -0.92 9.62
N PRO A 19 5.67 -1.80 8.84
CA PRO A 19 7.02 -2.26 9.11
C PRO A 19 8.12 -1.22 8.79
N GLU A 20 7.94 0.05 9.19
CA GLU A 20 8.86 1.19 8.92
C GLU A 20 10.32 0.87 9.25
N GLN A 21 10.56 0.16 10.35
CA GLN A 21 11.90 -0.21 10.82
C GLN A 21 12.67 -1.13 9.86
N PHE A 22 11.95 -1.93 9.06
CA PHE A 22 12.54 -2.85 8.09
C PHE A 22 12.73 -2.20 6.72
N LEU A 23 12.00 -1.11 6.47
CA LEU A 23 12.05 -0.30 5.24
C LEU A 23 13.13 0.80 5.36
N LYS A 24 14.15 0.57 6.20
CA LYS A 24 15.32 1.44 6.33
C LYS A 24 16.19 1.26 5.09
N LEU A 25 15.87 2.07 4.09
CA LEU A 25 16.58 2.19 2.82
C LEU A 25 18.08 2.39 3.05
N ARG A 26 18.89 1.52 2.46
CA ARG A 26 20.33 1.72 2.35
C ARG A 26 20.79 1.95 0.90
N GLN A 27 19.98 1.58 -0.10
CA GLN A 27 20.30 1.62 -1.53
C GLN A 27 19.03 1.88 -2.36
N LYS A 28 19.16 2.51 -3.54
CA LYS A 28 18.04 2.92 -4.41
C LYS A 28 17.25 1.72 -4.96
N GLU A 29 17.92 0.61 -5.21
CA GLU A 29 17.36 -0.62 -5.78
C GLU A 29 16.38 -1.27 -4.80
N ASN A 30 16.77 -1.40 -3.53
CA ASN A 30 15.89 -1.94 -2.47
C ASN A 30 14.63 -1.07 -2.28
N ALA A 31 14.76 0.26 -2.41
CA ALA A 31 13.64 1.18 -2.31
C ALA A 31 12.60 0.94 -3.41
N LYS A 32 13.06 0.59 -4.61
CA LYS A 32 12.20 0.33 -5.75
C LYS A 32 11.30 -0.89 -5.52
N VAL A 33 11.87 -2.01 -5.06
CA VAL A 33 11.13 -3.24 -4.74
C VAL A 33 10.11 -3.00 -3.63
N GLU A 34 10.51 -2.25 -2.59
CA GLU A 34 9.61 -1.87 -1.50
C GLU A 34 8.43 -1.04 -1.97
N ILE A 35 8.69 0.02 -2.76
CA ILE A 35 7.64 0.88 -3.30
C ILE A 35 6.71 0.08 -4.21
N GLN A 36 7.25 -0.75 -5.10
CA GLN A 36 6.46 -1.58 -6.01
C GLN A 36 5.52 -2.50 -5.24
N GLU A 37 6.03 -3.25 -4.26
CA GLU A 37 5.21 -4.19 -3.50
C GLU A 37 4.15 -3.44 -2.68
N ILE A 38 4.47 -2.29 -2.06
CA ILE A 38 3.46 -1.50 -1.32
C ILE A 38 2.37 -0.99 -2.26
N LEU A 39 2.72 -0.48 -3.45
CA LEU A 39 1.73 0.03 -4.42
C LEU A 39 0.84 -1.10 -4.95
N GLN A 40 1.42 -2.24 -5.33
CA GLN A 40 0.67 -3.41 -5.81
C GLN A 40 -0.28 -3.96 -4.73
N GLN A 41 0.19 -4.10 -3.49
CA GLN A 41 -0.65 -4.56 -2.40
C GLN A 41 -1.74 -3.55 -2.04
N THR A 42 -1.43 -2.23 -2.10
CA THR A 42 -2.44 -1.18 -1.93
C THR A 42 -3.50 -1.32 -3.01
N PHE A 43 -3.12 -1.46 -4.28
CA PHE A 43 -4.07 -1.62 -5.37
C PHE A 43 -4.97 -2.83 -5.14
N TYR A 44 -4.40 -3.97 -4.75
CA TYR A 44 -5.15 -5.17 -4.42
C TYR A 44 -6.14 -5.00 -3.27
N VAL A 45 -5.82 -4.19 -2.25
CA VAL A 45 -6.77 -3.85 -1.18
C VAL A 45 -7.96 -3.07 -1.74
N PHE A 46 -7.71 -2.11 -2.62
CA PHE A 46 -8.76 -1.29 -3.22
C PHE A 46 -9.51 -1.97 -4.38
N THR A 47 -9.24 -3.23 -4.72
CA THR A 47 -10.09 -4.01 -5.66
C THR A 47 -11.10 -4.91 -4.94
N LYS A 48 -11.10 -4.92 -3.60
CA LYS A 48 -12.03 -5.71 -2.78
C LYS A 48 -13.44 -5.11 -2.77
N ASN A 49 -14.35 -5.77 -2.03
CA ASN A 49 -15.72 -5.30 -1.85
C ASN A 49 -15.76 -3.98 -1.06
N LEU A 50 -16.02 -2.89 -1.79
CA LEU A 50 -16.07 -1.52 -1.27
C LEU A 50 -17.50 -1.03 -1.05
N THR A 51 -18.52 -1.89 -1.17
CA THR A 51 -19.94 -1.49 -1.13
C THR A 51 -20.33 -0.76 0.17
N LEU A 52 -19.72 -1.13 1.29
CA LEU A 52 -19.97 -0.50 2.60
C LEU A 52 -18.96 0.63 2.90
N ALA A 53 -17.99 0.88 2.03
CA ALA A 53 -17.11 2.03 2.16
C ALA A 53 -17.90 3.29 1.80
N ALA A 54 -18.14 4.17 2.77
CA ALA A 54 -18.88 5.42 2.58
C ALA A 54 -18.01 6.52 1.91
N TRP A 55 -17.33 6.19 0.81
CA TRP A 55 -16.43 7.08 0.10
C TRP A 55 -17.05 7.64 -1.18
N ASP A 56 -16.61 8.83 -1.59
CA ASP A 56 -16.98 9.40 -2.89
C ASP A 56 -16.45 8.50 -4.03
N GLY A 57 -17.37 7.94 -4.82
CA GLY A 57 -17.03 6.98 -5.90
C GLY A 57 -16.09 7.56 -6.95
N ARG A 58 -16.28 8.84 -7.35
CA ARG A 58 -15.39 9.51 -8.31
C ARG A 58 -13.99 9.74 -7.73
N ALA A 59 -13.87 10.03 -6.44
CA ALA A 59 -12.57 10.13 -5.78
C ALA A 59 -11.88 8.77 -5.68
N LEU A 60 -12.64 7.70 -5.44
CA LEU A 60 -12.13 6.34 -5.40
C LEU A 60 -11.61 5.88 -6.76
N GLU A 61 -12.40 6.06 -7.82
CA GLU A 61 -12.01 5.72 -9.19
C GLU A 61 -10.75 6.49 -9.60
N ARG A 62 -10.71 7.82 -9.37
CA ARG A 62 -9.51 8.63 -9.63
C ARG A 62 -8.29 8.14 -8.86
N PHE A 63 -8.48 7.67 -7.62
CA PHE A 63 -7.39 7.12 -6.82
C PHE A 63 -6.88 5.79 -7.40
N GLN A 64 -7.77 4.86 -7.72
CA GLN A 64 -7.42 3.58 -8.33
C GLN A 64 -6.70 3.77 -9.67
N ASN A 65 -7.19 4.68 -10.53
CA ASN A 65 -6.57 4.98 -11.82
C ASN A 65 -5.16 5.56 -11.65
N ARG A 66 -4.97 6.53 -10.74
CA ARG A 66 -3.64 7.09 -10.45
C ARG A 66 -2.69 6.07 -9.83
N LEU A 67 -3.21 5.14 -9.04
CA LEU A 67 -2.42 4.07 -8.44
C LEU A 67 -1.95 3.09 -9.51
N ASN A 68 -2.85 2.68 -10.42
CA ASN A 68 -2.51 1.82 -11.54
C ASN A 68 -1.44 2.46 -12.46
N GLN A 69 -1.63 3.73 -12.82
CA GLN A 69 -0.65 4.49 -13.62
C GLN A 69 0.75 4.54 -12.96
N GLN A 70 0.81 4.68 -11.63
CA GLN A 70 2.09 4.67 -10.92
C GLN A 70 2.75 3.28 -10.93
N ILE A 71 1.98 2.21 -10.85
CA ILE A 71 2.48 0.83 -10.95
C ILE A 71 3.03 0.60 -12.37
N GLU A 72 2.26 0.92 -13.40
CA GLU A 72 2.67 0.79 -14.81
C GLU A 72 3.95 1.57 -15.10
N HIS A 73 4.04 2.83 -14.64
CA HIS A 73 5.24 3.64 -14.81
C HIS A 73 6.46 3.03 -14.10
N LEU A 74 6.28 2.46 -12.90
CA LEU A 74 7.35 1.81 -12.16
C LEU A 74 7.84 0.53 -12.85
N GLU A 75 6.92 -0.22 -13.47
CA GLU A 75 7.18 -1.42 -14.27
C GLU A 75 7.86 -1.10 -15.62
N ALA A 76 7.44 -0.04 -16.30
CA ALA A 76 8.13 0.46 -17.49
C ALA A 76 9.58 0.89 -17.16
N CYS A 77 9.77 1.64 -16.05
CA CYS A 77 11.10 1.98 -15.53
C CYS A 77 11.93 0.75 -15.12
N LEU A 78 11.34 -0.42 -14.87
CA LEU A 78 12.06 -1.69 -14.68
C LEU A 78 12.49 -2.26 -16.02
N THR A 79 11.55 -2.35 -16.96
CA THR A 79 11.76 -2.97 -18.27
C THR A 79 12.81 -2.22 -19.09
N GLU A 80 12.81 -0.88 -19.07
CA GLU A 80 13.80 -0.06 -19.78
C GLU A 80 15.22 -0.18 -19.20
N LYS A 81 15.36 -0.57 -17.93
CA LYS A 81 16.67 -0.79 -17.28
C LYS A 81 17.10 -2.26 -17.27
N MET A 82 16.24 -3.17 -17.73
CA MET A 82 16.44 -4.61 -17.60
C MET A 82 16.14 -5.31 -18.93
N GLU A 83 17.14 -5.38 -19.82
CA GLU A 83 17.17 -6.43 -20.86
C GLU A 83 17.26 -7.85 -20.27
N LYS A 84 17.43 -7.99 -18.94
CA LYS A 84 17.30 -9.26 -18.21
C LYS A 84 16.59 -9.01 -16.89
N LYS A 85 15.43 -9.64 -16.67
CA LYS A 85 14.82 -9.79 -15.33
C LYS A 85 15.82 -10.53 -14.42
N GLN A 86 16.75 -9.80 -13.80
CA GLN A 86 17.56 -10.35 -12.74
C GLN A 86 16.61 -10.73 -11.59
N PRO A 87 16.70 -11.96 -11.06
CA PRO A 87 15.91 -12.36 -9.91
C PRO A 87 16.24 -11.44 -8.72
N TYR A 88 15.24 -11.17 -7.89
CA TYR A 88 15.42 -10.41 -6.65
C TYR A 88 16.59 -11.00 -5.84
N SER A 89 17.41 -10.12 -5.28
CA SER A 89 18.38 -10.53 -4.27
C SER A 89 17.65 -11.14 -3.07
N ARG A 90 18.35 -11.97 -2.30
CA ARG A 90 17.82 -12.58 -1.07
C ARG A 90 17.24 -11.53 -0.11
N LYS A 91 17.85 -10.34 -0.06
CA LYS A 91 17.41 -9.24 0.81
C LYS A 91 16.09 -8.63 0.33
N GLU A 92 15.96 -8.40 -0.97
CA GLU A 92 14.73 -7.88 -1.58
C GLU A 92 13.57 -8.86 -1.38
N GLU A 93 13.78 -10.17 -1.57
CA GLU A 93 12.71 -11.15 -1.36
C GLU A 93 12.26 -11.21 0.10
N ILE A 94 13.18 -11.11 1.07
CA ILE A 94 12.83 -11.04 2.50
C ILE A 94 11.95 -9.82 2.79
N ILE A 95 12.27 -8.66 2.21
CA ILE A 95 11.50 -7.43 2.40
C ILE A 95 10.12 -7.59 1.76
N ARG A 96 10.07 -8.11 0.53
CA ARG A 96 8.83 -8.39 -0.20
C ARG A 96 7.89 -9.31 0.58
N LEU A 97 8.39 -10.42 1.10
CA LEU A 97 7.60 -11.37 1.90
C LEU A 97 7.08 -10.75 3.21
N LYS A 98 7.85 -9.86 3.85
CA LYS A 98 7.39 -9.13 5.04
C LYS A 98 6.26 -8.18 4.72
N LEU A 99 6.35 -7.45 3.60
CA LEU A 99 5.28 -6.58 3.12
C LEU A 99 4.03 -7.39 2.78
N LYS A 100 4.16 -8.51 2.06
CA LYS A 100 3.04 -9.42 1.80
C LYS A 100 2.37 -9.90 3.08
N LYS A 101 3.16 -10.34 4.07
CA LYS A 101 2.62 -10.77 5.37
C LYS A 101 1.91 -9.63 6.11
N TYR A 102 2.39 -8.40 5.96
CA TYR A 102 1.74 -7.22 6.51
C TYR A 102 0.37 -6.96 5.86
N PHE A 103 0.31 -6.95 4.53
CA PHE A 103 -0.96 -6.76 3.79
C PHE A 103 -1.92 -7.95 3.93
N GLN A 104 -1.42 -9.16 4.16
CA GLN A 104 -2.28 -10.29 4.50
C GLN A 104 -3.03 -10.06 5.81
N LYS A 105 -2.42 -9.39 6.81
CA LYS A 105 -3.14 -9.03 8.03
C LYS A 105 -4.28 -8.04 7.75
N ILE A 106 -4.07 -7.13 6.79
CA ILE A 106 -5.08 -6.16 6.37
C ILE A 106 -6.26 -6.88 5.69
N ASP A 107 -5.96 -7.80 4.78
CA ASP A 107 -6.98 -8.62 4.12
C ASP A 107 -7.77 -9.47 5.13
N ASN A 108 -7.09 -10.10 6.08
CA ASN A 108 -7.75 -10.85 7.16
C ASN A 108 -8.65 -9.95 8.01
N PHE A 109 -8.16 -8.78 8.42
CA PHE A 109 -8.97 -7.83 9.19
C PHE A 109 -10.22 -7.37 8.45
N LEU A 110 -10.11 -7.04 7.16
CA LEU A 110 -11.27 -6.69 6.35
C LEU A 110 -12.29 -7.83 6.30
N LYS A 111 -11.83 -9.08 6.13
CA LYS A 111 -12.70 -10.27 6.15
C LYS A 111 -13.35 -10.49 7.51
N ASP A 112 -12.59 -10.43 8.59
CA ASP A 112 -13.06 -10.62 9.97
C ASP A 112 -14.12 -9.58 10.34
N LYS A 113 -13.98 -8.36 9.81
CA LYS A 113 -14.93 -7.25 9.99
C LYS A 113 -15.99 -7.18 8.89
N GLN A 114 -16.08 -8.19 8.03
CA GLN A 114 -17.06 -8.31 6.94
C GLN A 114 -17.12 -7.06 6.05
N TYR A 115 -15.97 -6.44 5.80
CA TYR A 115 -15.84 -5.23 4.98
C TYR A 115 -16.73 -4.08 5.47
N SER A 116 -16.99 -3.98 6.78
CA SER A 116 -17.81 -2.92 7.37
C SER A 116 -17.27 -1.52 7.08
N LEU A 117 -18.14 -0.52 7.19
CA LEU A 117 -17.77 0.90 7.06
C LEU A 117 -16.56 1.27 7.93
N CYS A 118 -16.57 0.86 9.20
CA CYS A 118 -15.49 1.18 10.13
C CYS A 118 -14.18 0.45 9.81
N SER A 119 -14.25 -0.80 9.34
CA SER A 119 -13.06 -1.51 8.86
C SER A 119 -12.43 -0.80 7.67
N TRP A 120 -13.24 -0.27 6.75
CA TRP A 120 -12.75 0.49 5.61
C TRP A 120 -12.15 1.83 6.02
N GLU A 121 -12.80 2.58 6.91
CA GLU A 121 -12.24 3.84 7.44
C GLU A 121 -10.88 3.64 8.12
N ILE A 122 -10.74 2.54 8.85
CA ILE A 122 -9.50 2.11 9.45
C ILE A 122 -8.44 1.83 8.37
N ILE A 123 -8.77 1.02 7.36
CA ILE A 123 -7.85 0.71 6.25
C ILE A 123 -7.49 1.97 5.46
N ARG A 124 -8.40 2.93 5.29
CA ARG A 124 -8.10 4.22 4.64
C ARG A 124 -6.99 4.98 5.36
N LEU A 125 -7.02 5.01 6.70
CA LEU A 125 -5.97 5.66 7.49
C LEU A 125 -4.63 4.93 7.36
N GLU A 126 -4.64 3.60 7.35
CA GLU A 126 -3.42 2.81 7.19
C GLU A 126 -2.81 2.94 5.79
N MET A 127 -3.64 2.92 4.75
CA MET A 127 -3.18 3.14 3.37
C MET A 127 -2.61 4.55 3.21
N ARG A 128 -3.20 5.56 3.87
CA ARG A 128 -2.61 6.91 3.94
C ARG A 128 -1.22 6.89 4.57
N ARG A 129 -1.01 6.14 5.65
CA ARG A 129 0.30 5.99 6.30
C ARG A 129 1.31 5.31 5.38
N CYS A 130 0.93 4.22 4.70
CA CYS A 130 1.77 3.55 3.71
C CYS A 130 2.22 4.49 2.59
N LEU A 131 1.29 5.28 2.03
CA LEU A 131 1.59 6.23 0.95
C LEU A 131 2.46 7.41 1.42
N GLN A 132 2.26 7.90 2.64
CA GLN A 132 3.14 8.91 3.25
C GLN A 132 4.56 8.37 3.46
N PHE A 133 4.69 7.08 3.78
CA PHE A 133 6.00 6.44 3.84
C PHE A 133 6.67 6.42 2.46
N ILE A 134 5.97 6.00 1.40
CA ILE A 134 6.47 6.03 0.02
C ILE A 134 6.93 7.44 -0.37
N ASP A 135 6.12 8.47 -0.12
CA ASP A 135 6.49 9.86 -0.45
C ASP A 135 7.76 10.32 0.28
N LYS A 136 7.91 9.98 1.57
CA LYS A 136 9.16 10.24 2.32
C LYS A 136 10.36 9.52 1.70
N VAL A 137 10.17 8.28 1.28
CA VAL A 137 11.20 7.48 0.61
C VAL A 137 11.61 8.13 -0.71
N ILE A 138 10.65 8.43 -1.60
CA ILE A 138 10.91 9.05 -2.91
C ILE A 138 11.67 10.36 -2.76
N ARG A 139 11.26 11.22 -1.81
CA ARG A 139 11.96 12.49 -1.53
C ARG A 139 13.41 12.28 -1.12
N ARG A 140 13.72 11.26 -0.32
CA ARG A 140 15.09 10.94 0.08
C ARG A 140 15.94 10.40 -1.06
N LEU A 141 15.35 9.74 -2.05
CA LEU A 141 16.09 9.19 -3.21
C LEU A 141 16.41 10.26 -4.27
N ARG A 142 15.67 11.37 -4.27
CA ARG A 142 15.86 12.51 -5.16
C ARG A 142 16.96 13.47 -4.68
N ASN A 143 17.20 13.52 -3.37
CA ASN A 143 18.32 14.22 -2.76
C ASN A 143 19.59 13.36 -2.82
#